data_AF-A0A150GRL1-F1
#
_entry.id   AF-A0A150GRL1-F1
#
_cell.length_a   1.000
_cell.length_b   1.000
_cell.length_c   1.000
_cell.angle_alpha   90.00
_cell.angle_beta   90.00
_cell.angle_gamma   90.00
#
_symmetry.space_group_name_H-M   'P 1'
#
loop_
_entity.id
_entity.type
_entity.pdbx_description
1 polymer ?
#
loop_
_entity_poly.entity_id
_entity_poly.type
_entity_poly.pdbx_seq_one_letter_code
_entity_poly.pdbx_strand_id
1 'polypeptide(L)'
;MSILGLSFQEVQPIVLCAQDFPDGYSEGRHPDDYVKMNTAIQPQFILHNQRGRFSRLWWRVSWKLQDGTFVPMSFLLDTSAPKHIYLSEDALNLLEADKQVVHNDDMGAQHVTLFTKKCAVEAMPHTQNPANILGLKMLRRFGLELYNDEPGFQFKTNIPFLTPELL
;
A
#
# COMPACT_ATOMS: atom_id res chain seq x y z
N MET A 1 5.15 29.36 33.59
CA MET A 1 4.74 29.41 32.17
C MET A 1 4.64 27.96 31.69
N SER A 2 3.49 27.61 31.11
CA SER A 2 3.10 26.24 30.79
C SER A 2 3.91 25.68 29.61
N ILE A 3 4.38 24.44 29.73
CA ILE A 3 4.95 23.66 28.64
C ILE A 3 3.78 23.18 27.77
N LEU A 4 3.77 23.60 26.51
CA LEU A 4 2.81 23.18 25.50
C LEU A 4 2.78 21.65 25.44
N GLY A 5 1.66 21.07 25.87
CA GLY A 5 1.33 19.68 25.61
C GLY A 5 1.24 19.48 24.11
N LEU A 6 2.21 18.76 23.55
CA LEU A 6 2.06 18.14 22.25
C LEU A 6 0.93 17.12 22.41
N SER A 7 -0.28 17.48 22.00
CA SER A 7 -1.35 16.51 21.80
C SER A 7 -0.85 15.55 20.72
N PHE A 8 -0.45 14.35 21.12
CA PHE A 8 -0.41 13.23 20.19
C PHE A 8 -1.85 13.09 19.70
N GLN A 9 -2.13 13.57 18.49
CA GLN A 9 -3.37 13.20 17.82
C GLN A 9 -3.32 11.69 17.68
N GLU A 10 -4.16 10.99 18.44
CA GLU A 10 -4.47 9.60 18.20
C GLU A 10 -4.89 9.51 16.74
N VAL A 11 -4.04 8.90 15.91
CA VAL A 11 -4.35 8.65 14.51
C VAL A 11 -5.57 7.75 14.53
N GLN A 12 -6.71 8.25 14.07
CA GLN A 12 -7.90 7.42 14.02
C GLN A 12 -7.62 6.22 13.12
N PRO A 13 -7.92 5.00 13.58
CA PRO A 13 -7.70 3.79 12.81
C PRO A 13 -8.46 3.86 11.48
N ILE A 14 -7.80 3.48 10.37
CA ILE A 14 -8.45 3.36 9.07
C ILE A 14 -9.36 2.14 9.14
N VAL A 15 -10.67 2.34 9.28
CA VAL A 15 -11.64 1.25 9.30
C VAL A 15 -12.22 1.09 7.91
N LEU A 16 -11.82 0.03 7.22
CA LEU A 16 -12.40 -0.38 5.94
C LEU A 16 -13.58 -1.31 6.17
N CYS A 17 -14.63 -1.17 5.38
CA CYS A 17 -15.77 -2.07 5.32
C CYS A 17 -15.81 -2.81 3.98
N ALA A 18 -16.61 -3.87 3.87
CA ALA A 18 -16.70 -4.67 2.64
C ALA A 18 -17.01 -3.86 1.38
N GLN A 19 -17.73 -2.73 1.52
CA GLN A 19 -18.11 -1.87 0.40
C GLN A 19 -16.93 -1.02 -0.13
N ASP A 20 -15.85 -0.87 0.64
CA ASP A 20 -14.65 -0.12 0.24
C ASP A 20 -13.80 -0.87 -0.80
N PHE A 21 -14.06 -2.16 -0.99
CA PHE A 21 -13.31 -3.03 -1.89
C PHE A 21 -13.95 -3.12 -3.27
N PRO A 22 -13.16 -3.20 -4.36
CA PRO A 22 -13.68 -3.41 -5.70
C PRO A 22 -14.43 -4.73 -5.83
N ASP A 23 -15.31 -4.82 -6.83
CA ASP A 23 -16.03 -6.07 -7.12
C ASP A 23 -15.05 -7.23 -7.39
N GLY A 24 -15.36 -8.41 -6.83
CA GLY A 24 -14.51 -9.60 -6.94
C GLY A 24 -13.38 -9.69 -5.91
N TYR A 25 -13.13 -8.64 -5.14
CA TYR A 25 -12.23 -8.73 -3.99
C TYR A 25 -12.89 -9.53 -2.87
N SER A 26 -12.12 -10.38 -2.22
CA SER A 26 -12.55 -11.19 -1.08
C SER A 26 -11.52 -11.07 0.02
N GLU A 27 -11.97 -10.95 1.27
CA GLU A 27 -11.07 -10.83 2.43
C GLU A 27 -10.03 -9.73 2.23
N GLY A 28 -10.44 -8.60 1.66
CA GLY A 28 -9.59 -7.42 1.50
C GLY A 28 -8.52 -7.45 0.40
N ARG A 29 -8.54 -8.46 -0.50
CA ARG A 29 -7.56 -8.63 -1.58
C ARG A 29 -8.19 -9.10 -2.88
N HIS A 30 -7.46 -8.91 -3.98
CA HIS A 30 -7.81 -9.53 -5.27
C HIS A 30 -7.50 -11.04 -5.21
N PRO A 31 -8.26 -11.93 -5.88
CA PRO A 31 -8.03 -13.38 -5.84
C PRO A 31 -6.63 -13.81 -6.30
N ASP A 32 -6.05 -13.06 -7.25
CA ASP A 32 -4.69 -13.30 -7.77
C ASP A 32 -3.59 -12.54 -7.00
N ASP A 33 -3.91 -11.88 -5.89
CA ASP A 33 -2.87 -11.30 -5.02
C ASP A 33 -2.11 -12.42 -4.29
N TYR A 34 -0.83 -12.17 -3.98
CA TYR A 34 0.06 -13.12 -3.29
C TYR A 34 0.42 -14.39 -4.07
N VAL A 35 -0.06 -14.54 -5.31
CA VAL A 35 0.33 -15.63 -6.21
C VAL A 35 1.66 -15.30 -6.88
N LYS A 36 2.68 -16.12 -6.59
CA LYS A 36 4.03 -15.96 -7.15
C LYS A 36 4.05 -16.28 -8.65
N MET A 37 4.74 -15.44 -9.43
CA MET A 37 4.79 -15.51 -10.89
C MET A 37 6.14 -15.08 -11.45
N ASN A 38 6.46 -15.53 -12.67
CA ASN A 38 7.74 -15.23 -13.32
C ASN A 38 7.76 -13.89 -14.08
N THR A 39 6.59 -13.29 -14.29
CA THR A 39 6.42 -12.02 -15.01
C THR A 39 5.56 -11.09 -14.19
N ALA A 40 5.90 -9.80 -14.16
CA ALA A 40 5.06 -8.80 -13.52
C ALA A 40 3.70 -8.68 -14.24
N ILE A 41 2.64 -8.40 -13.48
CA ILE A 41 1.37 -7.99 -14.08
C ILE A 41 1.49 -6.59 -14.67
N GLN A 42 0.65 -6.28 -15.65
CA GLN A 42 0.42 -4.88 -16.02
C GLN A 42 -0.24 -4.18 -14.82
N PRO A 43 0.31 -3.05 -14.32
CA PRO A 43 -0.32 -2.33 -13.22
C PRO A 43 -1.76 -1.93 -13.56
N GLN A 44 -2.66 -2.08 -12.59
CA GLN A 44 -4.08 -1.78 -12.74
C GLN A 44 -4.45 -0.62 -11.83
N PHE A 45 -5.07 0.41 -12.40
CA PHE A 45 -5.57 1.60 -11.70
C PHE A 45 -7.08 1.51 -11.63
N ILE A 46 -7.61 1.22 -10.45
CA ILE A 46 -9.02 0.86 -10.23
C ILE A 46 -9.67 1.98 -9.43
N LEU A 47 -10.54 2.76 -10.09
CA LEU A 47 -11.41 3.73 -9.43
C LEU A 47 -12.70 3.04 -8.99
N HIS A 48 -12.76 2.62 -7.73
CA HIS A 48 -13.94 1.99 -7.16
C HIS A 48 -14.92 3.04 -6.65
N ASN A 49 -16.05 3.18 -7.32
CA ASN A 49 -17.06 4.18 -7.01
C ASN A 49 -18.33 3.51 -6.49
N GLN A 50 -18.66 3.73 -5.22
CA GLN A 50 -19.99 3.40 -4.72
C GLN A 50 -20.89 4.63 -4.84
N ARG A 51 -21.87 4.55 -5.75
CA ARG A 51 -22.78 5.66 -6.10
C ARG A 51 -23.26 6.43 -4.85
N GLY A 52 -22.84 7.70 -4.76
CA GLY A 52 -23.31 8.65 -3.76
C GLY A 52 -22.74 8.49 -2.34
N ARG A 53 -21.73 7.62 -2.12
CA ARG A 53 -21.13 7.42 -0.79
C ARG A 53 -19.65 7.76 -0.76
N PHE A 54 -18.84 7.06 -1.53
CA PHE A 54 -17.39 7.24 -1.53
C PHE A 54 -16.77 6.71 -2.83
N SER A 55 -15.56 7.20 -3.08
CA SER A 55 -14.67 6.74 -4.15
C SER A 55 -13.37 6.25 -3.50
N ARG A 56 -12.95 5.03 -3.83
CA ARG A 56 -11.67 4.47 -3.39
C ARG A 56 -10.77 4.27 -4.60
N LEU A 57 -9.50 4.66 -4.46
CA LEU A 57 -8.49 4.45 -5.46
C LEU A 57 -7.70 3.21 -5.09
N TRP A 58 -7.68 2.22 -5.97
CA TRP A 58 -7.00 0.95 -5.77
C TRP A 58 -5.94 0.76 -6.84
N TRP A 59 -4.71 0.49 -6.42
CA TRP A 59 -3.62 0.19 -7.34
C TRP A 59 -3.17 -1.25 -7.13
N ARG A 60 -3.27 -2.06 -8.17
CA ARG A 60 -2.76 -3.43 -8.17
C ARG A 60 -1.49 -3.49 -8.99
N VAL A 61 -0.41 -3.95 -8.38
CA VAL A 61 0.93 -3.95 -8.96
C VAL A 61 1.74 -5.15 -8.46
N SER A 62 2.68 -5.61 -9.26
CA SER A 62 3.64 -6.63 -8.81
C SER A 62 4.69 -6.06 -7.85
N TRP A 63 5.05 -6.85 -6.85
CA TRP A 63 6.24 -6.69 -6.02
C TRP A 63 7.30 -7.70 -6.45
N LYS A 64 8.52 -7.24 -6.74
CA LYS A 64 9.65 -8.10 -7.14
C LYS A 64 10.33 -8.68 -5.89
N LEU A 65 10.44 -10.00 -5.85
CA LEU A 65 11.11 -10.74 -4.78
C LEU A 65 12.62 -10.89 -5.03
N GLN A 66 13.39 -11.26 -4.00
CA GLN A 66 14.85 -11.39 -4.10
C GLN A 66 15.28 -12.48 -5.10
N ASP A 67 14.45 -13.51 -5.29
CA ASP A 67 14.70 -14.58 -6.26
C ASP A 67 14.34 -14.17 -7.71
N GLY A 68 13.93 -12.91 -7.93
CA GLY A 68 13.61 -12.36 -9.24
C GLY A 68 12.18 -12.64 -9.72
N THR A 69 11.39 -13.39 -8.96
CA THR A 69 9.96 -13.58 -9.24
C THR A 69 9.14 -12.37 -8.77
N PHE A 70 7.85 -12.38 -9.10
CA PHE A 70 6.92 -11.31 -8.82
C PHE A 70 5.71 -11.82 -8.05
N VAL A 71 5.16 -10.96 -7.21
CA VAL A 71 3.92 -11.22 -6.47
C VAL A 71 2.99 -10.01 -6.61
N PRO A 72 1.82 -10.13 -7.25
CA PRO A 72 0.84 -9.06 -7.29
C PRO A 72 0.29 -8.73 -5.90
N MET A 73 0.09 -7.46 -5.63
CA MET A 73 -0.55 -6.95 -4.43
C MET A 73 -1.46 -5.78 -4.79
N SER A 74 -2.64 -5.74 -4.18
CA SER A 74 -3.53 -4.58 -4.24
C SER A 74 -3.29 -3.64 -3.08
N PHE A 75 -3.28 -2.34 -3.37
CA PHE A 75 -3.12 -1.26 -2.40
C PHE A 75 -4.27 -0.27 -2.51
N LEU A 76 -4.91 0.04 -1.38
CA LEU A 76 -5.73 1.23 -1.25
C LEU A 76 -4.80 2.45 -1.24
N LEU A 77 -5.12 3.48 -2.03
CA LEU A 77 -4.41 4.74 -2.01
C LEU A 77 -5.15 5.71 -1.07
N ASP A 78 -4.55 5.98 0.09
CA ASP A 78 -5.19 6.79 1.14
C ASP A 78 -4.35 8.02 1.49
N THR A 79 -4.86 9.20 1.13
CA THR A 79 -4.23 10.48 1.44
C THR A 79 -4.32 10.87 2.92
N SER A 80 -5.18 10.22 3.70
CA SER A 80 -5.30 10.43 5.14
C SER A 80 -4.31 9.59 5.95
N ALA A 81 -3.73 8.54 5.35
CA ALA A 81 -2.81 7.64 6.01
C ALA A 81 -1.39 8.28 6.11
N PRO A 82 -0.87 8.57 7.32
CA PRO A 82 0.33 9.39 7.50
C PRO A 82 1.66 8.69 7.22
N LYS A 83 1.69 7.34 7.24
CA LYS A 83 2.91 6.57 6.94
C LYS A 83 3.08 6.37 5.43
N HIS A 84 4.17 5.66 5.08
CA HIS A 84 4.42 5.33 3.68
C HIS A 84 3.53 4.18 3.23
N ILE A 85 3.60 3.06 3.96
CA ILE A 85 2.96 1.80 3.58
C ILE A 85 2.38 1.18 4.84
N TYR A 86 1.15 0.69 4.74
CA TYR A 86 0.57 -0.24 5.70
C TYR A 86 0.41 -1.57 4.98
N LEU A 87 0.91 -2.64 5.58
CA LEU A 87 0.84 -3.97 5.00
C LEU A 87 -0.15 -4.83 5.77
N SER A 88 -0.89 -5.66 5.03
CA SER A 88 -1.62 -6.76 5.62
C SER A 88 -0.63 -7.77 6.23
N GLU A 89 -1.14 -8.62 7.11
CA GLU A 89 -0.33 -9.69 7.71
C GLU A 89 0.27 -10.63 6.65
N ASP A 90 -0.49 -10.97 5.61
CA ASP A 90 -0.01 -11.79 4.49
C ASP A 90 1.14 -11.11 3.73
N ALA A 91 1.01 -9.82 3.42
CA ALA A 91 2.06 -9.07 2.75
C ALA A 91 3.32 -8.94 3.62
N LEU A 92 3.13 -8.68 4.92
CA LEU A 92 4.23 -8.57 5.87
C LEU A 92 4.99 -9.89 6.00
N ASN A 93 4.28 -10.99 6.28
CA ASN A 93 4.86 -12.33 6.40
C ASN A 93 5.61 -12.74 5.12
N LEU A 94 5.05 -12.45 3.95
CA LEU A 94 5.69 -12.74 2.67
C LEU A 94 6.99 -11.96 2.48
N LEU A 95 7.00 -10.66 2.78
CA LEU A 95 8.17 -9.81 2.61
C LEU A 95 9.24 -10.04 3.70
N GLU A 96 8.84 -10.43 4.91
CA GLU A 96 9.75 -10.89 5.96
C GLU A 96 10.44 -12.20 5.57
N ALA A 97 9.68 -13.17 5.04
CA ALA A 97 10.22 -14.44 4.54
C ALA A 97 11.20 -14.23 3.37
N ASP A 98 10.93 -13.24 2.50
CA ASP A 98 11.83 -12.81 1.42
C ASP A 98 12.95 -11.86 1.89
N LYS A 99 13.08 -11.60 3.20
CA LYS A 99 14.12 -10.75 3.82
C LYS A 99 14.14 -9.31 3.29
N GLN A 100 13.00 -8.77 2.88
CA GLN A 100 12.86 -7.38 2.41
C GLN A 100 12.40 -6.40 3.49
N VAL A 101 11.90 -6.91 4.62
CA VAL A 101 11.57 -6.11 5.80
C VAL A 101 12.76 -6.08 6.74
N VAL A 102 13.13 -4.87 7.19
CA VAL A 102 14.21 -4.66 8.15
C VAL A 102 13.63 -4.04 9.42
N HIS A 103 13.89 -4.69 10.55
CA HIS A 103 13.49 -4.24 11.88
C HIS A 103 14.60 -3.36 12.46
N ASN A 104 14.22 -2.20 12.97
CA ASN A 104 15.12 -1.36 13.77
C ASN A 104 14.70 -1.47 15.24
N ASP A 105 15.37 -2.37 15.96
CA ASP A 105 15.01 -2.82 17.31
C ASP A 105 14.96 -1.68 18.33
N ASP A 106 15.75 -0.63 18.13
CA ASP A 106 15.83 0.52 19.04
C ASP A 106 14.57 1.41 19.02
N MET A 107 13.78 1.35 17.95
CA MET A 107 12.57 2.19 17.79
C MET A 107 11.32 1.39 17.43
N GLY A 108 11.40 0.05 17.39
CA GLY A 108 10.30 -0.81 16.94
C GLY A 108 9.82 -0.50 15.52
N ALA A 109 10.66 0.12 14.70
CA ALA A 109 10.29 0.62 13.39
C ALA A 109 10.65 -0.40 12.30
N GLN A 110 9.66 -0.75 11.46
CA GLN A 110 9.85 -1.60 10.30
C GLN A 110 10.02 -0.78 9.04
N HIS A 111 10.89 -1.23 8.13
CA HIS A 111 11.04 -0.58 6.83
C HIS A 111 11.30 -1.59 5.71
N VAL A 112 10.83 -1.23 4.53
CA VAL A 112 11.21 -1.83 3.26
C VAL A 112 11.99 -0.82 2.44
N THR A 113 12.82 -1.27 1.51
CA THR A 113 13.47 -0.39 0.53
C THR A 113 12.72 -0.51 -0.79
N LEU A 114 12.22 0.61 -1.29
CA LEU A 114 11.61 0.71 -2.62
C LEU A 114 12.32 1.80 -3.41
N PHE A 115 12.75 1.50 -4.63
CA PHE A 115 13.50 2.39 -5.51
C PHE A 115 14.61 3.12 -4.75
N THR A 116 15.48 2.34 -4.10
CA THR A 116 16.62 2.75 -3.27
C THR A 116 16.32 3.69 -2.10
N LYS A 117 15.06 3.95 -1.74
CA LYS A 117 14.72 4.72 -0.54
C LYS A 117 13.94 3.88 0.44
N LYS A 118 14.28 4.08 1.72
CA LYS A 118 13.59 3.44 2.84
C LYS A 118 12.17 3.98 2.96
N CYS A 119 11.21 3.07 3.07
CA CYS A 119 9.81 3.33 3.30
C CYS A 119 9.43 2.71 4.64
N ALA A 120 8.97 3.53 5.58
CA ALA A 120 8.47 3.04 6.86
C ALA A 120 7.19 2.21 6.63
N VAL A 121 7.18 1.00 7.17
CA VAL A 121 6.06 0.07 7.12
C VAL A 121 5.41 0.01 8.50
N GLU A 122 4.09 -0.07 8.50
CA GLU A 122 3.31 -0.35 9.70
C GLU A 122 2.42 -1.56 9.42
N ALA A 123 2.35 -2.49 10.38
CA ALA A 123 1.40 -3.59 10.30
C ALA A 123 -0.02 -3.02 10.45
N MET A 124 -0.94 -3.46 9.61
CA MET A 124 -2.35 -3.17 9.83
C MET A 124 -2.80 -3.82 11.15
N PRO A 125 -3.50 -3.09 12.05
CA PRO A 125 -4.04 -3.68 13.26
C PRO A 125 -4.91 -4.90 12.93
N HIS A 126 -4.74 -6.01 13.66
CA HIS A 126 -5.46 -7.28 13.40
C HIS A 126 -7.01 -7.17 13.40
N THR A 127 -7.56 -6.06 13.90
CA THR A 127 -8.99 -5.77 13.91
C THR A 127 -9.49 -5.07 12.65
N GLN A 128 -8.59 -4.67 11.75
CA GLN A 128 -8.90 -4.03 10.48
C GLN A 128 -8.85 -5.05 9.34
N ASN A 129 -9.69 -4.87 8.32
CA ASN A 129 -9.66 -5.70 7.12
C ASN A 129 -8.24 -5.70 6.50
N PRO A 130 -7.76 -6.83 5.95
CA PRO A 130 -6.35 -7.06 5.63
C PRO A 130 -5.92 -6.42 4.30
N ALA A 131 -6.25 -5.15 4.09
CA ALA A 131 -5.85 -4.40 2.90
C ALA A 131 -4.43 -3.84 3.08
N ASN A 132 -3.64 -3.83 2.00
CA ASN A 132 -2.46 -2.97 1.96
C ASN A 132 -2.89 -1.54 1.66
N ILE A 133 -2.18 -0.57 2.22
CA ILE A 133 -2.45 0.85 2.03
C ILE A 133 -1.16 1.58 1.65
N LEU A 134 -1.20 2.38 0.59
CA LEU A 134 -0.19 3.40 0.33
C LEU A 134 -0.66 4.73 0.89
N GLY A 135 0.08 5.22 1.87
CA GLY A 135 -0.21 6.49 2.52
C GLY A 135 0.35 7.69 1.78
N LEU A 136 -0.02 8.88 2.23
CA LEU A 136 0.22 10.15 1.56
C LEU A 136 1.69 10.37 1.14
N LYS A 137 2.65 9.90 1.95
CA LYS A 137 4.08 10.03 1.63
C LYS A 137 4.46 9.25 0.36
N MET A 138 3.92 8.05 0.17
CA MET A 138 4.14 7.25 -1.04
C MET A 138 3.39 7.82 -2.22
N LEU A 139 2.13 8.25 -2.03
CA LEU A 139 1.34 8.85 -3.09
C LEU A 139 2.02 10.11 -3.67
N ARG A 140 2.56 10.97 -2.81
CA ARG A 140 3.35 12.14 -3.23
C ARG A 140 4.65 11.74 -3.93
N ARG A 141 5.31 10.69 -3.45
CA ARG A 141 6.56 10.20 -4.05
C ARG A 141 6.35 9.64 -5.45
N PHE A 142 5.28 8.90 -5.67
CA PHE A 142 4.93 8.35 -6.98
C PHE A 142 4.29 9.40 -7.90
N GLY A 143 3.74 10.46 -7.31
CA GLY A 143 3.12 11.57 -8.02
C GLY A 143 1.72 11.18 -8.49
N LEU A 144 0.83 10.84 -7.54
CA LEU A 144 -0.57 10.57 -7.84
C LEU A 144 -1.22 11.76 -8.54
N GLU A 145 -1.80 11.52 -9.70
CA GLU A 145 -2.58 12.46 -10.50
C GLU A 145 -3.98 11.89 -10.74
N LEU A 146 -5.01 12.73 -10.61
CA LEU A 146 -6.41 12.36 -10.81
C LEU A 146 -6.91 12.94 -12.13
N TYR A 147 -7.77 12.19 -12.82
CA TYR A 147 -8.39 12.57 -14.08
C TYR A 147 -9.91 12.43 -14.00
N ASN A 148 -10.61 13.19 -14.84
CA ASN A 148 -12.06 13.07 -14.98
C ASN A 148 -12.47 11.92 -15.91
N ASP A 149 -11.58 11.52 -16.81
CA ASP A 149 -11.77 10.44 -17.78
C ASP A 149 -10.95 9.20 -17.38
N GLU A 150 -11.21 8.05 -18.02
CA GLU A 150 -10.42 6.84 -17.79
C GLU A 150 -8.91 7.08 -18.01
N PRO A 151 -8.03 6.54 -17.15
CA PRO A 151 -8.27 5.55 -16.08
C PRO A 151 -8.76 6.13 -14.73
N GLY A 152 -9.09 7.42 -14.66
CA GLY A 152 -9.51 8.12 -13.44
C GLY A 152 -8.35 8.58 -12.55
N PHE A 153 -7.21 7.89 -12.58
CA PHE A 153 -5.97 8.33 -11.95
C PHE A 153 -4.74 7.57 -12.47
N GLN A 154 -3.55 8.13 -12.29
CA GLN A 154 -2.28 7.43 -12.50
C GLN A 154 -1.16 7.99 -11.61
N PHE A 155 0.02 7.41 -11.70
CA PHE A 155 1.24 8.01 -11.16
C PHE A 155 2.04 8.69 -12.26
N LYS A 156 2.57 9.89 -11.97
CA LYS A 156 3.51 10.59 -12.85
C LYS A 156 4.77 9.79 -13.12
N THR A 157 5.18 8.98 -12.15
CA THR A 157 6.30 8.04 -12.31
C THR A 157 5.76 6.74 -12.92
N ASN A 158 6.33 6.30 -14.03
CA ASN A 158 6.00 4.98 -14.59
C ASN A 158 6.58 3.89 -13.67
N ILE A 159 5.71 3.15 -13.00
CA ILE A 159 6.08 2.12 -12.03
C ILE A 159 5.51 0.77 -12.51
N PRO A 160 6.30 -0.03 -13.25
CA PRO A 160 5.83 -1.33 -13.73
C PRO A 160 5.71 -2.37 -12.61
N PHE A 161 6.53 -2.24 -11.56
CA PHE A 161 6.51 -3.08 -10.37
C PHE A 161 7.26 -2.39 -9.22
N LEU A 162 6.98 -2.81 -7.99
CA LEU A 162 7.68 -2.40 -6.78
C LEU A 162 8.96 -3.22 -6.62
N THR A 163 10.10 -2.55 -6.50
CA THR A 163 11.42 -3.19 -6.38
C THR A 163 12.34 -2.38 -5.45
N PRO A 164 13.29 -3.02 -4.76
CA PRO A 164 14.35 -2.31 -4.05
C PRO A 164 15.31 -1.55 -4.99
N GLU A 165 15.42 -1.97 -6.26
CA GLU A 165 16.33 -1.42 -7.29
C GLU A 165 15.80 -0.12 -7.94
N LEU A 166 16.65 0.62 -8.66
CA LEU A 166 16.23 1.81 -9.41
C LEU A 166 15.38 1.45 -10.64
N LEU A 167 14.49 2.38 -11.04
CA LEU A 167 13.77 2.36 -12.33
C LEU A 167 14.68 2.82 -13.47
#